data_AF-A0A2E1WYP3-F1
#
_entry.id   AF-A0A2E1WYP3-F1
#
_cell.length_a   1.000
_cell.length_b   1.000
_cell.length_c   1.000
_cell.angle_alpha   90.00
_cell.angle_beta   90.00
_cell.angle_gamma   90.00
#
_symmetry.space_group_name_H-M   'P 1'
#
loop_
_entity.id
_entity.type
_entity.pdbx_description
1 polymer ?
#
loop_
_entity_poly.entity_id
_entity_poly.type
_entity_poly.pdbx_seq_one_letter_code
_entity_poly.pdbx_strand_id
1 'polypeptide(L)' 'MMMFFATGIVGILIGLSAITPPNLKMMITFMGLINVGLGAFFTFIFLTQIKSEPDKRKKKKKSK' A
#
# COMPACT_ATOMS: atom_id res chain seq x y z
N MET A 1 1.51 5.43 -0.29
CA MET A 1 0.30 4.58 -0.33
C MET A 1 -0.52 4.82 -1.57
N MET A 2 -0.95 6.06 -1.83
CA MET A 2 -1.84 6.38 -2.95
C MET A 2 -1.30 5.96 -4.33
N MET A 3 0.02 6.08 -4.56
CA MET A 3 0.66 5.63 -5.80
C MET A 3 0.55 4.12 -6.03
N PHE A 4 0.65 3.30 -4.98
CA PHE A 4 0.53 1.84 -5.10
C PHE A 4 -0.89 1.41 -5.50
N PHE A 5 -1.91 2.08 -4.95
CA PHE A 5 -3.30 1.82 -5.32
C PHE A 5 -3.65 2.36 -6.70
N ALA A 6 -3.26 3.59 -7.02
CA ALA A 6 -3.55 4.19 -8.31
C ALA A 6 -2.90 3.40 -9.46
N THR A 7 -1.60 3.14 -9.36
CA THR A 7 -0.87 2.36 -10.37
C THR A 7 -1.35 0.91 -10.41
N GLY A 8 -1.67 0.32 -9.26
CA GLY A 8 -2.21 -1.05 -9.18
C GLY A 8 -3.57 -1.20 -9.88
N ILE A 9 -4.52 -0.30 -9.60
CA ILE A 9 -5.85 -0.29 -10.22
C ILE A 9 -5.75 -0.04 -11.72
N VAL A 10 -4.98 0.98 -12.14
CA VAL A 10 -4.76 1.28 -13.56
C VAL A 10 -4.09 0.10 -14.26
N GLY A 11 -3.10 -0.55 -13.63
CA GLY A 11 -2.44 -1.74 -14.15
C GLY A 11 -3.41 -2.91 -14.35
N ILE A 12 -4.34 -3.15 -13.43
CA ILE A 12 -5.38 -4.19 -13.58
C ILE A 12 -6.34 -3.84 -14.74
N LEU A 13 -6.80 -2.59 -14.81
CA LEU A 13 -7.70 -2.15 -15.88
C LEU A 13 -7.06 -2.30 -17.26
N ILE A 14 -5.80 -1.87 -17.40
CA ILE A 14 -5.05 -2.02 -18.65
C ILE A 14 -4.77 -3.51 -18.92
N GLY A 15 -4.37 -4.29 -17.92
CA GLY A 15 -4.08 -5.72 -18.06
C GLY A 15 -5.27 -6.54 -18.55
N LEU A 16 -6.50 -6.18 -18.15
CA LEU A 16 -7.73 -6.87 -18.58
C LEU A 16 -8.32 -6.30 -19.88
N SER A 17 -7.96 -5.07 -20.25
CA SER A 17 -8.49 -4.39 -21.44
C SER A 17 -8.24 -5.13 -22.76
N ALA A 18 -9.03 -4.81 -23.78
CA ALA A 18 -8.91 -5.40 -25.11
C ALA A 18 -7.63 -4.97 -25.88
N ILE A 19 -6.98 -3.89 -25.45
CA ILE A 19 -5.76 -3.35 -26.10
C ILE A 19 -4.48 -4.10 -25.71
N THR A 20 -4.51 -4.86 -24.61
CA THR A 20 -3.32 -5.56 -24.11
C THR A 20 -3.17 -6.93 -24.77
N PRO A 21 -2.00 -7.25 -25.36
CA PRO A 21 -1.75 -8.55 -25.98
C PRO A 21 -1.97 -9.72 -25.01
N PRO A 22 -2.52 -10.87 -25.47
CA PRO A 22 -2.85 -12.01 -24.59
C PRO A 22 -1.69 -12.50 -23.72
N ASN A 23 -0.48 -12.53 -24.28
CA ASN A 23 0.72 -12.98 -23.56
C ASN A 23 1.12 -12.06 -22.40
N LEU A 24 0.71 -10.79 -22.42
CA LEU A 24 1.05 -9.79 -21.41
C LEU A 24 -0.10 -9.53 -20.43
N LYS A 25 -1.35 -9.90 -20.77
CA LYS A 25 -2.54 -9.68 -19.93
C LYS A 25 -2.37 -10.19 -18.51
N MET A 26 -2.01 -11.46 -18.38
CA MET A 26 -1.85 -12.10 -17.08
C MET A 26 -0.72 -11.47 -16.27
N MET A 27 0.42 -11.19 -16.93
CA MET A 27 1.58 -10.58 -16.29
C MET A 27 1.26 -9.17 -15.75
N ILE A 28 0.66 -8.31 -16.58
CA ILE A 28 0.33 -6.92 -16.20
C ILE A 28 -0.74 -6.91 -15.10
N THR A 29 -1.75 -7.78 -15.21
CA THR A 29 -2.79 -7.92 -14.18
C THR A 29 -2.19 -8.39 -12.86
N PHE A 30 -1.26 -9.35 -12.87
CA PHE A 30 -0.56 -9.81 -11.67
C PHE A 30 0.29 -8.72 -11.04
N MET A 31 1.01 -7.94 -11.85
CA MET A 31 1.80 -6.79 -11.38
C MET A 31 0.91 -5.71 -10.74
N GLY A 32 -0.27 -5.47 -11.32
CA GLY A 32 -1.28 -4.59 -10.73
C GLY A 32 -1.79 -5.11 -9.38
N LEU A 33 -2.09 -6.41 -9.28
CA LEU A 33 -2.53 -7.06 -8.04
C LEU A 33 -1.46 -6.97 -6.94
N ILE A 34 -0.19 -7.23 -7.27
CA ILE A 34 0.93 -7.10 -6.33
C ILE A 34 1.03 -5.67 -5.80
N ASN A 35 0.88 -4.66 -6.66
CA ASN A 35 0.90 -3.25 -6.25
C ASN A 35 -0.26 -2.90 -5.31
N VAL A 36 -1.47 -3.40 -5.57
CA VAL A 36 -2.62 -3.22 -4.65
C VAL A 36 -2.35 -3.92 -3.31
N GLY A 37 -1.81 -5.14 -3.34
CA GLY A 37 -1.44 -5.91 -2.13
C GLY A 37 -0.39 -5.20 -1.27
N LEU A 38 0.66 -4.66 -1.89
CA LEU A 38 1.67 -3.84 -1.22
C LEU A 38 1.07 -2.55 -0.64
N GLY A 39 0.20 -1.88 -1.39
CA GLY A 39 -0.54 -0.71 -0.91
C GLY A 39 -1.37 -1.03 0.34
N ALA A 40 -2.12 -2.13 0.32
CA ALA A 40 -2.92 -2.60 1.44
C ALA A 40 -2.04 -2.97 2.64
N PHE A 41 -0.95 -3.71 2.42
CA PHE A 41 -0.01 -4.11 3.47
C PHE A 41 0.63 -2.90 4.16
N PHE A 42 1.17 -1.95 3.40
CA PHE A 42 1.76 -0.77 4.00
C PHE A 42 0.72 0.17 4.65
N THR A 43 -0.51 0.21 4.15
CA THR A 43 -1.61 0.93 4.81
C THR A 43 -1.94 0.29 6.16
N PHE A 44 -2.01 -1.04 6.20
CA PHE A 44 -2.18 -1.79 7.45
C PHE A 44 -1.05 -1.48 8.44
N ILE A 45 0.21 -1.51 8.00
CA ILE A 45 1.35 -1.13 8.85
C ILE A 45 1.22 0.31 9.33
N PHE A 46 0.90 1.25 8.45
CA PHE A 46 0.72 2.66 8.82
C PHE A 46 -0.37 2.87 9.89
N LEU A 47 -1.49 2.15 9.79
CA LEU A 47 -2.59 2.24 10.74
C LEU A 47 -2.29 1.51 12.07
N THR A 48 -1.49 0.45 12.04
CA THR A 48 -1.21 -0.40 13.22
C THR A 48 0.08 -0.05 13.95
N GLN A 49 0.93 0.79 13.35
CA GLN A 49 2.08 1.36 14.05
C GLN A 49 1.59 2.16 15.26
N ILE A 50 1.76 1.59 16.46
CA ILE A 50 1.61 2.30 17.73
C ILE A 50 2.56 3.49 17.65
N LYS A 51 1.99 4.71 17.58
CA LYS A 51 2.78 5.93 17.56
C LYS A 51 3.80 5.87 18.69
N SER A 52 5.08 5.95 18.34
CA SER A 52 6.19 6.18 19.26
C SER A 52 6.17 7.60 19.84
N GLU A 53 4.99 8.24 19.89
CA GLU A 53 4.81 9.44 20.69
C GLU A 53 5.13 9.04 22.14
N PRO A 54 6.17 9.64 22.76
CA PRO A 54 6.51 9.31 24.12
C PRO A 54 5.28 9.62 24.96
N ASP A 55 4.72 8.58 25.58
CA ASP A 55 3.56 8.67 26.44
C ASP A 55 3.66 9.95 27.28
N LYS A 56 2.69 10.85 27.13
CA LYS A 56 2.67 12.13 27.87
C LYS A 56 2.70 11.89 29.39
N ARG A 57 2.31 10.69 29.87
CA ARG A 57 2.47 10.26 31.27
C ARG A 57 3.92 9.96 31.64
N LYS A 58 4.77 9.50 30.71
CA LYS A 58 6.21 9.31 30.93
C LYS A 58 7.02 10.62 30.87
N LYS A 59 6.51 11.67 30.22
CA LYS A 59 7.16 13.01 30.21
C LYS A 59 7.11 13.76 31.54
N LYS A 60 6.28 13.34 32.51
CA LYS A 60 6.14 14.00 33.82
C LYS A 60 7.09 13.50 34.93
N LYS A 61 8.05 12.61 34.66
CA LYS A 61 9.05 12.17 35.64
C LYS A 61 10.39 12.91 35.49
N LYS A 62 10.34 14.24 35.59
CA LYS A 62 11.49 15.06 35.97
C LYS A 62 11.00 16.17 36.91
N SER A 63 10.99 15.86 38.20
CA SER A 63 11.29 16.85 39.23
C SER A 63 12.10 16.13 40.30
N LYS A 64 13.17 16.81 40.70
CA LYS A 64 14.16 16.42 41.71
C LYS A 64 13.53 15.88 42.99
#